data_AF-A0ABD2XQN9-F1
#
_entry.id   AF-A0ABD2XQN9-F1
#
_cell.length_a   1.000
_cell.length_b   1.000
_cell.length_c   1.000
_cell.angle_alpha   90.00
_cell.angle_beta   90.00
_cell.angle_gamma   90.00
#
_symmetry.space_group_name_H-M   'P 1'
#
loop_
_entity.id
_entity.type
_entity.pdbx_description
1 polymer ?
#
loop_
_entity_poly.entity_id
_entity_poly.type
_entity_poly.pdbx_seq_one_letter_code
_entity_poly.pdbx_strand_id
1 'polypeptide(L)'
;MDINSDVVRVKEEPRDTWTKEGGDYVLDSVDSCKTVKIETFPFPELPESHMNSVHIRSKPYECEICHKSYCHKDTLKSHINLVHVRSKLFECEICHKSFGYQSELKRHVNAVHDRSKPFECNICRKSFGQKSTLKTHLNITICNSSKLFYSNPT
;
A
#
# COMPACT_ATOMS: atom_id res chain seq x y z
N MET A 1 4.36 -29.31 -5.56
CA MET A 1 3.79 -28.93 -6.86
C MET A 1 3.46 -27.46 -6.78
N ASP A 2 4.40 -26.61 -7.19
CA ASP A 2 4.27 -25.16 -7.13
C ASP A 2 3.42 -24.64 -8.28
N ILE A 3 2.10 -24.59 -8.08
CA ILE A 3 1.11 -24.03 -9.03
C ILE A 3 1.24 -22.50 -9.27
N ASN A 4 2.36 -21.88 -8.88
CA ASN A 4 2.51 -20.42 -8.79
C ASN A 4 3.32 -19.78 -9.94
N SER A 5 4.03 -20.54 -10.77
CA SER A 5 4.80 -19.98 -11.90
C SER A 5 3.99 -19.78 -13.16
N ASP A 6 2.93 -20.57 -13.37
CA ASP A 6 2.31 -20.72 -14.69
C ASP A 6 1.00 -19.94 -14.88
N VAL A 7 0.65 -19.05 -13.92
CA VAL A 7 -0.62 -18.27 -13.92
C VAL A 7 -0.36 -16.75 -13.92
N VAL A 8 0.90 -16.36 -14.14
CA VAL A 8 1.35 -14.97 -14.11
C VAL A 8 1.86 -14.58 -15.48
N ARG A 9 1.11 -13.72 -16.16
CA ARG A 9 1.57 -13.04 -17.37
C ARG A 9 2.24 -11.73 -16.99
N VAL A 10 3.49 -11.57 -17.40
CA VAL A 10 4.15 -10.25 -17.39
C VAL A 10 3.87 -9.60 -18.73
N LYS A 11 3.16 -8.46 -18.73
CA LYS A 11 3.00 -7.64 -19.93
C LYS A 11 4.31 -6.92 -20.19
N GLU A 12 4.99 -7.30 -21.25
CA GLU A 12 6.00 -6.46 -21.90
C GLU A 12 5.24 -5.36 -22.66
N GLU A 13 4.92 -4.27 -21.99
CA GLU A 13 4.57 -3.04 -22.71
C GLU A 13 5.84 -2.43 -23.29
N PRO A 14 5.77 -1.68 -24.42
CA PRO A 14 6.94 -1.07 -25.01
C PRO A 14 7.65 -0.28 -23.92
N ARG A 15 8.91 -0.66 -23.65
CA ARG A 15 9.77 0.09 -22.77
C ARG A 15 9.76 1.51 -23.32
N ASP A 16 9.21 2.48 -22.60
CA ASP A 16 9.50 3.88 -22.89
C ASP A 16 11.02 3.96 -22.85
N THR A 17 11.60 4.04 -24.05
CA THR A 17 13.04 3.94 -24.21
C THR A 17 13.58 5.27 -23.74
N TRP A 18 14.12 5.28 -22.52
CA TRP A 18 14.95 6.39 -22.07
C TRP A 18 16.17 6.43 -23.00
N THR A 19 16.13 7.27 -24.03
CA THR A 19 17.30 7.54 -24.85
C THR A 19 18.20 8.48 -24.06
N LYS A 20 19.39 7.99 -23.73
CA LYS A 20 20.41 8.78 -23.04
C LYS A 20 21.08 9.69 -24.07
N GLU A 21 20.51 10.88 -24.28
CA GLU A 21 21.22 11.97 -24.96
C GLU A 21 21.56 13.05 -23.94
N GLY A 22 22.84 13.40 -23.83
CA GLY A 22 23.27 14.62 -23.11
C GLY A 22 23.08 14.66 -21.59
N GLY A 23 22.58 13.62 -20.93
CA GLY A 23 22.40 13.60 -19.47
C GLY A 23 21.04 14.11 -18.97
N ASP A 24 20.10 14.39 -19.88
CA ASP A 24 18.73 14.78 -19.56
C ASP A 24 17.76 13.66 -19.98
N TYR A 25 16.87 13.27 -19.06
CA TYR A 25 15.78 12.35 -19.35
C TYR A 25 14.56 13.17 -19.78
N VAL A 26 14.31 13.28 -21.08
CA VAL A 26 13.16 14.03 -21.63
C VAL A 26 12.00 13.07 -21.92
N LEU A 27 10.84 13.36 -21.32
CA LEU A 27 9.57 12.74 -21.69
C LEU A 27 9.00 13.45 -22.92
N ASP A 28 8.92 12.78 -24.06
CA ASP A 28 8.13 13.25 -25.18
C ASP A 28 6.63 12.96 -24.91
N SER A 29 5.96 13.99 -24.37
CA SER A 29 4.54 14.37 -24.61
C SER A 29 3.46 13.26 -24.59
N VAL A 30 2.40 13.27 -23.78
CA VAL A 30 1.49 14.38 -23.44
C VAL A 30 0.68 14.00 -22.19
N ASP A 31 0.79 14.76 -21.10
CA ASP A 31 -0.39 15.38 -20.48
C ASP A 31 0.01 16.34 -19.36
N SER A 32 -0.71 17.46 -19.35
CA SER A 32 -0.34 18.68 -18.66
C SER A 32 -0.46 18.55 -17.13
N CYS A 33 0.68 18.47 -16.43
CA CYS A 33 0.78 18.97 -15.07
C CYS A 33 2.04 19.82 -14.90
N LYS A 34 1.80 21.13 -14.93
CA LYS A 34 2.75 22.24 -14.91
C LYS A 34 3.93 22.03 -13.96
N THR A 35 5.13 22.04 -14.54
CA THR A 35 6.43 22.45 -13.98
C THR A 35 6.50 22.54 -12.45
N VAL A 36 6.82 21.43 -11.79
CA VAL A 36 7.59 21.50 -10.54
C VAL A 36 9.05 21.50 -10.96
N LYS A 37 9.81 22.51 -10.54
CA LYS A 37 11.28 22.55 -10.64
C LYS A 37 11.80 21.19 -10.17
N ILE A 38 12.26 20.38 -11.11
CA ILE A 38 12.93 19.12 -10.79
C ILE A 38 14.32 19.56 -10.34
N GLU A 39 14.45 19.89 -9.06
CA GLU A 39 15.77 19.89 -8.44
C GLU A 39 16.29 18.47 -8.59
N THR A 40 17.36 18.34 -9.37
CA THR A 40 18.03 17.11 -9.73
C THR A 40 18.54 16.44 -8.46
N PHE A 41 17.68 15.63 -7.83
CA PHE A 41 18.14 14.64 -6.88
C PHE A 41 18.70 13.47 -7.66
N PRO A 42 20.00 13.15 -7.53
CA PRO A 42 20.56 11.94 -8.10
C PRO A 42 19.96 10.78 -7.31
N PHE A 43 18.89 10.17 -7.81
CA PHE A 43 18.29 8.97 -7.22
C PHE A 43 19.15 7.76 -7.59
N PRO A 44 19.87 7.13 -6.65
CA PRO A 44 20.56 5.89 -6.93
C PRO A 44 19.52 4.76 -7.05
N GLU A 45 19.45 4.14 -8.22
CA GLU A 45 18.83 2.84 -8.54
C GLU A 45 17.62 2.43 -7.68
N LEU A 46 16.51 3.18 -7.77
CA LEU A 46 15.26 2.76 -7.14
C LEU A 46 14.72 1.49 -7.82
N PRO A 47 14.18 0.51 -7.07
CA PRO A 47 13.62 -0.71 -7.64
C PRO A 47 12.59 -0.41 -8.72
N GLU A 48 12.60 -1.14 -9.83
CA GLU A 48 11.67 -0.98 -10.95
C GLU A 48 10.20 -0.98 -10.48
N SER A 49 9.90 -1.73 -9.43
CA SER A 49 8.58 -1.79 -8.80
C SER A 49 8.13 -0.46 -8.15
N HIS A 50 9.06 0.34 -7.64
CA HIS A 50 8.78 1.71 -7.17
C HIS A 50 8.44 2.62 -8.35
N MET A 51 9.25 2.57 -9.41
CA MET A 51 9.02 3.39 -10.61
C MET A 51 7.65 3.07 -11.24
N ASN A 52 7.34 1.78 -11.38
CA ASN A 52 6.07 1.32 -11.91
C ASN A 52 4.87 1.74 -11.04
N SER A 53 4.99 1.74 -9.72
CA SER A 53 3.85 2.05 -8.84
C SER A 53 3.63 3.54 -8.60
N VAL A 54 4.69 4.34 -8.48
CA VAL A 54 4.61 5.74 -8.03
C VAL A 54 4.64 6.73 -9.19
N HIS A 55 5.50 6.50 -10.18
CA HIS A 55 5.75 7.45 -11.26
C HIS A 55 5.00 7.10 -12.54
N ILE A 56 5.15 5.85 -13.00
CA ILE A 56 4.62 5.38 -14.30
C ILE A 56 3.16 4.91 -14.16
N ARG A 57 2.76 4.48 -12.95
CA ARG A 57 1.46 3.82 -12.66
C ARG A 57 1.22 2.56 -13.53
N SER A 58 2.29 1.92 -13.98
CA SER A 58 2.27 0.65 -14.70
C SER A 58 1.93 -0.52 -13.77
N LYS A 59 1.20 -1.49 -14.32
CA LYS A 59 0.80 -2.73 -13.64
C LYS A 59 1.17 -3.94 -14.51
N PRO A 60 2.46 -4.29 -14.57
CA PRO A 60 2.96 -5.26 -15.55
C PRO A 60 2.50 -6.70 -15.25
N TYR A 61 2.07 -7.00 -14.03
CA TYR A 61 1.69 -8.36 -13.62
C TYR A 61 0.18 -8.55 -13.78
N GLU A 62 -0.24 -9.38 -14.73
CA GLU A 62 -1.65 -9.67 -14.99
C GLU A 62 -2.03 -11.08 -14.50
N CYS A 63 -3.22 -11.18 -13.88
CA CYS A 63 -3.86 -12.44 -13.59
C CYS A 63 -4.43 -13.06 -14.86
N GLU A 64 -4.01 -14.26 -15.23
CA GLU A 64 -4.52 -14.93 -16.44
C GLU A 64 -5.96 -15.42 -16.30
N ILE A 65 -6.47 -15.57 -15.08
CA ILE A 65 -7.82 -16.09 -14.82
C ILE A 65 -8.88 -14.98 -14.92
N CYS A 66 -8.58 -13.77 -14.42
CA CYS A 66 -9.56 -12.66 -14.40
C CYS A 66 -9.05 -11.35 -15.02
N HIS A 67 -7.88 -11.36 -15.63
CA HIS A 67 -7.26 -10.23 -16.34
C HIS A 67 -7.05 -8.96 -15.49
N LYS A 68 -7.04 -9.10 -14.17
CA LYS A 68 -6.68 -8.00 -13.26
C LYS A 68 -5.16 -7.83 -13.21
N SER A 69 -4.72 -6.58 -13.36
CA SER A 69 -3.31 -6.21 -13.31
C SER A 69 -2.87 -5.62 -11.96
N TYR A 70 -1.62 -5.88 -11.60
CA TYR A 70 -0.97 -5.48 -10.35
C TYR A 70 0.44 -4.92 -10.62
N CYS A 71 0.90 -4.03 -9.75
CA CYS A 71 2.25 -3.43 -9.84
C CYS A 71 3.36 -4.33 -9.26
N HIS A 72 3.00 -5.32 -8.44
CA HIS A 72 3.95 -6.26 -7.83
C HIS A 72 3.50 -7.70 -8.03
N LYS A 73 4.48 -8.59 -8.27
CA LYS A 73 4.27 -10.03 -8.40
C LYS A 73 3.64 -10.65 -7.15
N ASP A 74 4.07 -10.24 -5.97
CA ASP A 74 3.54 -10.78 -4.70
C ASP A 74 2.06 -10.43 -4.48
N THR A 75 1.65 -9.24 -4.91
CA THR A 75 0.25 -8.81 -4.85
C THR A 75 -0.62 -9.64 -5.78
N LEU A 76 -0.14 -9.93 -7.00
CA LEU A 76 -0.82 -10.84 -7.92
C LEU A 76 -0.89 -12.27 -7.36
N LYS A 77 0.22 -12.79 -6.82
CA LYS A 77 0.26 -14.12 -6.19
C LYS A 77 -0.74 -14.23 -5.04
N SER A 78 -0.80 -13.20 -4.19
CA SER A 78 -1.78 -13.15 -3.10
C SER A 78 -3.21 -13.11 -3.64
N HIS A 79 -3.47 -12.32 -4.69
CA HIS A 79 -4.77 -12.29 -5.35
C HIS A 79 -5.19 -13.67 -5.87
N ILE A 80 -4.32 -14.38 -6.59
CA ILE A 80 -4.61 -15.71 -7.13
C ILE A 80 -4.96 -16.68 -6.00
N ASN A 81 -4.13 -16.72 -4.96
CA ASN A 81 -4.36 -17.60 -3.82
C ASN A 81 -5.69 -17.32 -3.11
N LEU A 82 -6.07 -16.06 -2.95
CA LEU A 82 -7.25 -15.68 -2.18
C LEU A 82 -8.55 -15.75 -2.97
N VAL A 83 -8.51 -15.38 -4.25
CA VAL A 83 -9.71 -15.23 -5.07
C VAL A 83 -9.99 -16.48 -5.88
N HIS A 84 -8.96 -17.12 -6.43
CA HIS A 84 -9.12 -18.26 -7.33
C HIS A 84 -8.93 -19.59 -6.61
N VAL A 85 -7.86 -19.71 -5.81
CA VAL A 85 -7.59 -20.95 -5.05
C VAL A 85 -8.36 -21.01 -3.73
N ARG A 86 -8.76 -19.85 -3.19
CA ARG A 86 -9.34 -19.70 -1.84
C ARG A 86 -8.46 -20.29 -0.73
N SER A 87 -7.16 -20.36 -0.97
CA SER A 87 -6.19 -20.78 0.02
C SER A 87 -5.96 -19.64 1.01
N LYS A 88 -6.30 -19.88 2.28
CA LYS A 88 -5.95 -18.99 3.38
C LYS A 88 -4.62 -19.44 3.96
N LEU A 89 -3.56 -18.72 3.62
CA LEU A 89 -2.18 -19.15 3.84
C LEU A 89 -1.70 -18.97 5.28
N PHE A 90 -2.36 -18.13 6.08
CA PHE A 90 -1.86 -17.71 7.39
C PHE A 90 -2.81 -18.14 8.50
N GLU A 91 -2.46 -19.16 9.26
CA GLU A 91 -3.26 -19.69 10.36
C GLU A 91 -2.83 -19.11 11.72
N CYS A 92 -3.81 -18.81 12.57
CA CYS A 92 -3.57 -18.47 13.96
C CYS A 92 -3.32 -19.73 14.78
N GLU A 93 -2.14 -19.86 15.39
CA GLU A 93 -1.77 -21.03 16.19
C GLU A 93 -2.59 -21.16 17.49
N ILE A 94 -3.25 -20.09 17.94
CA ILE A 94 -4.03 -20.08 19.20
C ILE A 94 -5.47 -20.55 18.99
N CYS A 95 -6.11 -20.17 17.88
CA CYS A 95 -7.52 -20.48 17.62
C CYS A 95 -7.81 -21.11 16.25
N HIS A 96 -6.76 -21.45 15.50
CA HIS A 96 -6.80 -22.11 14.19
C HIS A 96 -7.60 -21.36 13.10
N LYS A 97 -7.86 -20.06 13.31
CA LYS A 97 -8.46 -19.22 12.28
C LYS A 97 -7.44 -18.86 11.21
N SER A 98 -7.81 -19.10 9.95
CA SER A 98 -6.96 -18.75 8.79
C SER A 98 -7.31 -17.39 8.20
N PHE A 99 -6.29 -16.70 7.69
CA PHE A 99 -6.32 -15.36 7.11
C PHE A 99 -5.64 -15.34 5.74
N GLY A 100 -5.98 -14.33 4.95
CA GLY A 100 -5.45 -14.20 3.60
C GLY A 100 -4.08 -13.54 3.54
N TYR A 101 -3.80 -12.67 4.52
CA TYR A 101 -2.54 -11.96 4.61
C TYR A 101 -1.94 -12.06 6.02
N GLN A 102 -0.61 -12.06 6.12
CA GLN A 102 0.09 -12.07 7.40
C GLN A 102 -0.26 -10.87 8.28
N SER A 103 -0.48 -9.69 7.68
CA SER A 103 -0.89 -8.47 8.39
C SER A 103 -2.27 -8.62 9.05
N GLU A 104 -3.19 -9.39 8.44
CA GLU A 104 -4.49 -9.69 9.00
C GLU A 104 -4.37 -10.65 10.19
N LEU A 105 -3.55 -11.69 10.06
CA LEU A 105 -3.27 -12.61 11.17
C LEU A 105 -2.66 -11.86 12.36
N LYS A 106 -1.62 -11.04 12.13
CA LYS A 106 -0.99 -10.24 13.19
C LYS A 106 -2.00 -9.31 13.88
N ARG A 107 -2.84 -8.64 13.09
CA ARG A 107 -3.91 -7.78 13.62
C ARG A 107 -4.93 -8.58 14.44
N HIS A 108 -5.28 -9.78 13.99
CA HIS A 108 -6.18 -10.66 14.71
C HIS A 108 -5.60 -11.08 16.05
N VAL A 109 -4.34 -11.55 16.08
CA VAL A 109 -3.65 -11.94 17.31
C VAL A 109 -3.61 -10.78 18.30
N ASN A 110 -3.16 -9.61 17.85
CA ASN A 110 -3.10 -8.43 18.69
C ASN A 110 -4.47 -8.04 19.25
N ALA A 111 -5.54 -8.12 18.45
CA ALA A 111 -6.86 -7.66 18.85
C ALA A 111 -7.62 -8.65 19.75
N VAL A 112 -7.51 -9.95 19.46
CA VAL A 112 -8.34 -11.00 20.07
C VAL A 112 -7.62 -11.69 21.22
N HIS A 113 -6.33 -11.99 21.05
CA HIS A 113 -5.55 -12.74 22.04
C HIS A 113 -4.83 -11.79 23.00
N ASP A 114 -4.15 -10.78 22.47
CA ASP A 114 -3.35 -9.86 23.32
C ASP A 114 -4.15 -8.66 23.82
N ARG A 115 -5.32 -8.39 23.21
CA ARG A 115 -6.14 -7.19 23.44
C ARG A 115 -5.33 -5.88 23.34
N SER A 116 -4.26 -5.90 22.56
CA SER A 116 -3.35 -4.80 22.34
C SER A 116 -4.01 -3.67 21.56
N LYS A 117 -3.80 -2.44 22.04
CA LYS A 117 -4.32 -1.21 21.41
C LYS A 117 -3.17 -0.22 21.21
N PRO A 118 -2.29 -0.46 20.23
CA PRO A 118 -1.04 0.30 20.10
C PRO A 118 -1.23 1.72 19.56
N PHE A 119 -2.44 2.13 19.19
CA PHE A 119 -2.71 3.42 18.56
C PHE A 119 -3.50 4.33 19.50
N GLU A 120 -2.90 5.38 20.04
CA GLU A 120 -3.52 6.31 21.00
C GLU A 120 -3.89 7.67 20.35
N CYS A 121 -5.07 8.25 20.68
CA CYS A 121 -5.35 9.68 20.37
C CYS A 121 -4.51 10.51 21.33
N ASN A 122 -3.56 11.30 20.83
CA ASN A 122 -2.76 12.20 21.68
C ASN A 122 -3.57 13.31 22.37
N ILE A 123 -4.81 13.56 21.92
CA ILE A 123 -5.69 14.59 22.50
C ILE A 123 -6.53 14.00 23.64
N CYS A 124 -7.31 12.94 23.39
CA CYS A 124 -8.19 12.33 24.41
C CYS A 124 -7.61 11.10 25.11
N ARG A 125 -6.37 10.68 24.79
CA ARG A 125 -5.67 9.51 25.36
C ARG A 125 -6.36 8.16 25.12
N LYS A 126 -7.38 8.11 24.27
CA LYS A 126 -8.09 6.88 23.94
C LYS A 126 -7.25 5.99 23.03
N SER A 127 -7.11 4.72 23.41
CA SER A 127 -6.35 3.72 22.65
C SER A 127 -7.25 2.88 21.73
N PHE A 128 -6.72 2.52 20.56
CA PHE A 128 -7.39 1.81 19.48
C PHE A 128 -6.54 0.63 18.99
N GLY A 129 -7.19 -0.47 18.60
CA GLY A 129 -6.53 -1.65 18.03
C GLY A 129 -6.08 -1.48 16.58
N GLN A 130 -6.59 -0.46 15.87
CA GLN A 130 -6.28 -0.22 14.46
C GLN A 130 -6.08 1.27 14.15
N LYS A 131 -5.11 1.55 13.28
CA LYS A 131 -4.81 2.91 12.80
C LYS A 131 -5.96 3.56 12.05
N SER A 132 -6.72 2.79 11.28
CA SER A 132 -7.91 3.27 10.55
C SER A 132 -8.98 3.78 11.51
N THR A 133 -9.25 3.04 12.59
CA THR A 133 -10.21 3.45 13.63
C THR A 133 -9.76 4.72 14.35
N LEU A 134 -8.47 4.86 14.67
CA LEU A 134 -7.91 6.11 15.18
C LEU A 134 -8.10 7.26 14.18
N LYS A 135 -7.80 7.05 12.90
CA LYS A 135 -7.99 8.07 11.85
C LYS A 135 -9.45 8.53 11.75
N THR A 136 -10.40 7.60 11.75
CA THR A 136 -11.83 7.94 11.77
C THR A 136 -12.20 8.70 13.05
N HIS A 137 -11.67 8.30 14.20
CA HIS A 137 -11.87 9.01 15.47
C HIS A 137 -11.32 10.45 15.46
N LEU A 138 -10.20 10.70 14.78
CA LEU A 138 -9.63 12.04 14.62
C LEU A 138 -10.41 12.90 13.62
N ASN A 139 -10.92 12.28 12.56
CA ASN A 139 -11.69 12.97 11.52
C ASN A 139 -13.07 13.41 12.01
N ILE A 140 -13.70 12.62 12.89
CA ILE A 140 -14.93 13.00 13.56
C ILE A 140 -14.54 13.92 14.72
N THR A 141 -15.21 15.07 14.86
CA THR A 141 -14.95 16.14 15.84
C THR A 141 -14.89 15.72 17.32
N ILE A 142 -15.07 14.43 17.64
CA ILE A 142 -14.98 13.84 18.97
C ILE A 142 -13.60 14.05 19.64
N CYS A 143 -12.49 14.15 18.88
CA CYS A 143 -11.16 14.52 19.44
C CYS A 143 -10.79 16.01 19.15
N ASN A 144 -11.57 16.78 18.38
CA ASN A 144 -11.20 18.16 17.96
C ASN A 144 -11.68 19.28 18.92
N SER A 145 -12.31 18.94 20.05
CA SER A 145 -12.89 19.92 20.99
C SER A 145 -11.87 20.67 21.88
N SER A 146 -10.58 20.66 21.58
CA SER A 146 -9.54 21.35 22.36
C SER A 146 -8.96 22.57 21.64
N LYS A 147 -9.81 23.46 21.13
CA LYS A 147 -9.45 24.85 20.84
C LYS A 147 -10.58 25.82 21.23
N LEU A 148 -10.92 25.87 22.51
CA LEU A 148 -11.56 27.05 23.12
C LEU A 148 -11.03 27.22 24.56
N PHE A 149 -9.75 27.58 24.68
CA PHE A 149 -9.27 28.37 25.80
C PHE A 149 -8.36 29.45 25.21
N TYR A 150 -8.98 30.43 24.54
CA TYR A 150 -8.38 31.75 24.53
C TYR A 150 -8.56 32.30 25.94
N SER A 151 -7.45 32.40 26.66
CA SER A 151 -7.34 33.20 27.86
C SER A 151 -7.81 34.63 27.57
N ASN A 152 -8.89 35.06 28.21
CA ASN A 152 -9.21 36.49 28.34
C ASN A 152 -8.20 37.11 29.32
N PRO A 153 -7.43 38.13 28.93
CA PRO A 153 -6.80 39.01 29.90
C PRO A 153 -7.86 40.01 30.41
N THR A 154 -7.88 40.20 31.72
CA THR A 154 -8.56 41.28 32.44
C THR A 154 -8.00 42.64 32.09
#